data_AF-A0A352UP65-F1
#
_entry.id   AF-A0A352UP65-F1
#
_cell.length_a   1.000
_cell.length_b   1.000
_cell.length_c   1.000
_cell.angle_alpha   90.00
_cell.angle_beta   90.00
_cell.angle_gamma   90.00
#
_symmetry.space_group_name_H-M   'P 1'
#
loop_
_entity.id
_entity.type
_entity.pdbx_description
1 polymer ?
#
loop_
_entity_poly.entity_id
_entity_poly.type
_entity_poly.pdbx_seq_one_letter_code
_entity_poly.pdbx_strand_id
1 'polypeptide(L)'
;MSSRAYDRVKLARSNYRPTSLSYIQNIFTDFFELHGDRAFADDAAIVGGVALLQGSPITVIGIEKGRTAKERVCRDFGAPNPEGYRKALRLMEQAEKFRRPVVCFVDTSGAFCGIGAEERGQGHAIAQNLMRLSDLGTPILSILIGEGGSGGALALAVADEVWML
;
A
#
# COMPACT_ATOMS: atom_id res chain seq x y z
N MET A 1 -10.81 1.09 -28.56
CA MET A 1 -9.86 0.16 -29.21
C MET A 1 -9.54 -0.94 -28.22
N SER A 2 -9.70 -2.21 -28.61
CA SER A 2 -9.31 -3.34 -27.75
C SER A 2 -7.78 -3.37 -27.66
N SER A 3 -7.22 -2.89 -26.54
CA SER A 3 -5.81 -3.07 -26.23
C SER A 3 -5.57 -4.56 -25.96
N ARG A 4 -4.53 -5.14 -26.54
CA ARG A 4 -4.18 -6.53 -26.22
C ARG A 4 -3.89 -6.59 -24.72
N ALA A 5 -4.20 -7.71 -24.08
CA ALA A 5 -3.98 -7.89 -22.64
C ALA A 5 -2.55 -7.48 -22.21
N TYR A 6 -1.56 -7.80 -23.05
CA TYR A 6 -0.17 -7.42 -22.82
C TYR A 6 0.11 -5.91 -22.90
N ASP A 7 -0.62 -5.16 -23.72
CA ASP A 7 -0.46 -3.70 -23.80
C ASP A 7 -0.94 -3.04 -22.50
N ARG A 8 -2.01 -3.57 -21.87
CA ARG A 8 -2.44 -3.12 -20.54
C ARG A 8 -1.38 -3.40 -19.48
N VAL A 9 -0.73 -4.56 -19.53
CA VAL A 9 0.40 -4.90 -18.64
C VAL A 9 1.57 -3.93 -18.83
N LYS A 10 1.91 -3.58 -20.08
CA LYS A 10 2.95 -2.56 -20.34
C LYS A 10 2.58 -1.20 -19.75
N LEU A 11 1.32 -0.79 -19.85
CA LEU A 11 0.82 0.45 -19.26
C LEU A 11 0.84 0.42 -17.72
N ALA A 12 0.48 -0.71 -17.11
CA ALA A 12 0.56 -0.91 -15.65
C ALA A 12 2.01 -0.86 -15.14
N ARG A 13 2.97 -1.31 -15.95
CA ARG A 13 4.42 -1.33 -15.64
C ARG A 13 5.17 -0.09 -16.13
N SER A 14 4.47 0.89 -16.69
CA SER A 14 5.10 2.08 -17.26
C SER A 14 5.85 2.87 -16.20
N ASN A 15 7.07 3.32 -16.52
CA ASN A 15 7.84 4.21 -15.64
C ASN A 15 7.19 5.58 -15.45
N TYR A 16 6.25 5.96 -16.32
CA TYR A 16 5.48 7.20 -16.24
C TYR A 16 4.17 7.03 -15.48
N ARG A 17 3.87 5.83 -14.98
CA ARG A 17 2.65 5.59 -14.22
C ARG A 17 2.70 6.35 -12.88
N PRO A 18 1.65 7.08 -12.49
CA PRO A 18 1.62 7.76 -11.21
C PRO A 18 1.75 6.77 -10.04
N THR A 19 2.56 7.12 -9.05
CA THR A 19 2.77 6.32 -7.84
C THR A 19 1.78 6.69 -6.74
N SER A 20 1.73 5.92 -5.65
CA SER A 20 0.87 6.19 -4.49
C SER A 20 1.02 7.63 -3.96
N LEU A 21 2.25 8.13 -3.78
CA LEU A 21 2.50 9.51 -3.37
C LEU A 21 1.95 10.53 -4.37
N SER A 22 1.95 10.20 -5.66
CA SER A 22 1.39 11.07 -6.70
C SER A 22 -0.12 11.24 -6.49
N TYR A 23 -0.85 10.16 -6.19
CA TYR A 23 -2.27 10.24 -5.88
C TYR A 23 -2.51 10.94 -4.55
N ILE A 24 -1.75 10.60 -3.51
CA ILE A 24 -1.88 11.20 -2.17
C ILE A 24 -1.79 12.73 -2.24
N GLN A 25 -0.77 13.25 -2.92
CA GLN A 25 -0.49 14.68 -3.03
C GLN A 25 -1.53 15.46 -3.87
N ASN A 26 -2.26 14.78 -4.76
CA ASN A 26 -3.21 15.44 -5.66
C ASN A 26 -4.68 15.23 -5.26
N ILE A 27 -4.98 14.25 -4.42
CA ILE A 27 -6.34 13.92 -3.97
C ILE A 27 -6.61 14.45 -2.56
N PHE A 28 -5.63 14.36 -1.67
CA PHE A 28 -5.80 14.66 -0.26
C PHE A 28 -5.07 15.95 0.13
N THR A 29 -5.58 16.62 1.16
CA THR A 29 -4.93 17.78 1.78
C THR A 29 -4.40 17.42 3.17
N ASP A 30 -3.46 18.21 3.68
CA ASP A 30 -2.89 18.06 5.03
C ASP A 30 -2.38 16.64 5.35
N PHE A 31 -1.73 16.01 4.37
CA PHE A 31 -1.14 14.68 4.56
C PHE A 31 0.00 14.74 5.58
N PHE A 32 -0.18 14.02 6.68
CA PHE A 32 0.80 13.80 7.73
C PHE A 32 1.27 12.35 7.70
N GLU A 33 2.47 12.12 7.16
CA GLU A 33 3.07 10.80 7.03
C GLU A 33 3.48 10.23 8.40
N LEU A 34 3.21 8.94 8.61
CA LEU A 34 3.48 8.22 9.84
C LEU A 34 4.41 7.03 9.57
N HIS A 35 5.49 6.96 10.33
CA HIS A 35 6.58 5.99 10.11
C HIS A 35 6.61 4.85 11.13
N GLY A 36 7.20 3.72 10.72
CA GLY A 36 7.59 2.59 11.57
C GLY A 36 6.48 1.58 11.88
N ASP A 37 6.88 0.34 12.15
CA ASP A 37 5.99 -0.75 12.59
C ASP A 37 5.93 -0.94 14.12
N ARG A 38 6.80 -0.25 14.87
CA ARG A 38 7.00 -0.37 16.33
C ARG A 38 7.67 -1.67 16.79
N ALA A 39 8.24 -2.45 15.88
CA ALA A 39 8.90 -3.71 16.19
C ALA A 39 10.29 -3.83 15.56
N PHE A 40 10.46 -3.44 14.30
CA PHE A 40 11.69 -3.65 13.55
C PHE A 40 12.17 -2.39 12.84
N ALA A 41 11.41 -1.85 11.89
CA ALA A 41 11.85 -0.75 11.04
C ALA A 41 10.70 0.06 10.42
N ASP A 42 11.06 1.13 9.73
CA ASP A 42 10.17 1.84 8.81
C ASP A 42 10.48 1.38 7.38
N ASP A 43 9.54 0.65 6.77
CA ASP A 43 9.66 0.21 5.39
C ASP A 43 9.31 1.35 4.42
N ALA A 44 10.27 1.72 3.57
CA ALA A 44 10.09 2.77 2.58
C ALA A 44 9.19 2.34 1.41
N ALA A 45 8.95 1.05 1.19
CA ALA A 45 7.99 0.57 0.19
C ALA A 45 6.54 0.84 0.59
N ILE A 46 6.26 1.12 1.87
CA ILE A 46 4.93 1.47 2.37
C ILE A 46 4.93 2.92 2.86
N VAL A 47 4.19 3.78 2.18
CA VAL A 47 3.88 5.13 2.65
C VAL A 47 2.50 5.15 3.27
N GLY A 48 2.30 5.93 4.32
CA GLY A 48 0.97 6.04 4.91
C GLY A 48 0.88 7.04 6.03
N GLY A 49 -0.32 7.51 6.31
CA GLY A 49 -0.54 8.61 7.23
C GLY A 49 -2.00 8.99 7.38
N VAL A 50 -2.23 10.15 7.99
CA VAL A 50 -3.55 10.77 8.08
C VAL A 50 -3.59 11.95 7.13
N ALA A 51 -4.71 12.11 6.42
CA ALA A 51 -4.95 13.23 5.53
C ALA A 51 -6.41 13.68 5.63
N LEU A 52 -6.75 14.76 4.93
CA LEU A 52 -8.13 15.20 4.74
C LEU A 52 -8.59 14.91 3.30
N LEU A 53 -9.80 14.37 3.18
CA LEU A 53 -10.55 14.28 1.92
C LEU A 53 -11.81 15.13 2.07
N GLN A 54 -11.88 16.24 1.35
CA GLN A 54 -12.99 17.20 1.46
C GLN A 54 -13.29 17.61 2.92
N GLY A 55 -12.23 17.82 3.71
CA GLY A 55 -12.32 18.16 5.13
C GLY A 55 -12.56 16.99 6.09
N SER A 56 -12.82 15.77 5.59
CA SER A 56 -12.99 14.58 6.42
C SER A 56 -11.66 13.87 6.66
N PRO A 57 -11.31 13.47 7.91
CA PRO A 57 -10.07 12.78 8.19
C PRO A 57 -10.09 11.33 7.69
N ILE A 58 -9.10 10.98 6.87
CA ILE A 58 -8.92 9.67 6.25
C ILE A 58 -7.52 9.14 6.60
N THR A 59 -7.40 7.84 6.85
CA THR A 59 -6.10 7.18 6.86
C THR A 59 -5.79 6.69 5.45
N VAL A 60 -4.66 7.12 4.88
CA VAL A 60 -4.26 6.76 3.51
C VAL A 60 -2.97 5.96 3.58
N ILE A 61 -2.92 4.83 2.87
CA ILE A 61 -1.78 3.91 2.85
C ILE A 61 -1.52 3.56 1.39
N GLY A 62 -0.27 3.46 0.98
CA GLY A 62 0.07 3.10 -0.39
C GLY A 62 1.39 2.36 -0.50
N ILE A 63 1.46 1.47 -1.48
CA ILE A 63 2.73 0.87 -1.90
C ILE A 63 3.42 1.85 -2.83
N GLU A 64 4.61 2.32 -2.46
CA GLU A 64 5.32 3.36 -3.19
C GLU A 64 6.53 2.80 -3.92
N LYS A 65 6.45 2.76 -5.26
CA LYS A 65 7.57 2.32 -6.10
C LYS A 65 8.69 3.34 -6.22
N GLY A 66 8.39 4.64 -6.10
CA GLY A 66 9.33 5.71 -6.45
C GLY A 66 9.43 5.97 -7.96
N ARG A 67 9.80 7.20 -8.31
CA ARG A 67 9.85 7.68 -9.70
C ARG A 67 11.26 7.59 -10.28
N THR A 68 12.27 7.93 -9.49
CA THR A 68 13.67 7.88 -9.93
C THR A 68 14.30 6.52 -9.65
N ALA A 69 15.39 6.18 -10.34
CA ALA A 69 16.12 4.94 -10.07
C ALA A 69 16.61 4.86 -8.62
N LYS A 70 17.06 5.99 -8.06
CA LYS A 70 17.50 6.09 -6.66
C LYS A 70 16.34 5.84 -5.68
N GLU A 71 15.18 6.45 -5.94
CA GLU A 71 13.99 6.22 -5.11
C GLU A 71 13.52 4.78 -5.19
N ARG A 72 13.51 4.17 -6.39
CA ARG A 72 13.11 2.78 -6.58
C ARG A 72 13.97 1.82 -5.80
N VAL A 73 15.29 2.00 -5.84
CA VAL A 73 16.22 1.18 -5.04
C VAL A 73 15.97 1.37 -3.54
N CYS A 74 15.72 2.60 -3.10
CA CYS A 74 15.43 2.89 -1.69
C CYS A 74 14.11 2.25 -1.19
N ARG A 75 13.14 2.06 -2.08
CA ARG A 75 11.81 1.54 -1.77
C ARG A 75 11.59 0.10 -2.23
N ASP A 76 12.68 -0.64 -2.47
CA ASP A 76 12.63 -2.02 -2.97
C ASP A 76 11.72 -2.20 -4.20
N PHE A 77 11.66 -1.18 -5.06
CA PHE A 77 10.79 -1.14 -6.24
C PHE A 77 9.29 -1.34 -5.92
N GLY A 78 8.86 -0.95 -4.72
CA GLY A 78 7.51 -1.14 -4.21
C GLY A 78 7.22 -2.60 -3.85
N ALA A 79 8.23 -3.35 -3.45
CA ALA A 79 8.07 -4.69 -2.87
C ALA A 79 8.24 -4.59 -1.35
N PRO A 80 7.15 -4.60 -0.55
CA PRO A 80 7.25 -4.45 0.89
C PRO A 80 7.92 -5.64 1.58
N ASN A 81 8.69 -5.34 2.61
CA ASN A 81 9.19 -6.26 3.62
C ASN A 81 8.10 -6.51 4.70
N PRO A 82 8.29 -7.49 5.61
CA PRO A 82 7.28 -7.82 6.62
C PRO A 82 6.91 -6.64 7.52
N GLU A 83 7.89 -5.83 7.91
CA GLU A 83 7.71 -4.57 8.65
C GLU A 83 6.82 -3.55 7.92
N GLY A 84 6.80 -3.54 6.58
CA GLY A 84 5.89 -2.71 5.80
C GLY A 84 4.43 -3.13 5.97
N TYR A 85 4.16 -4.44 5.94
CA TYR A 85 2.82 -4.95 6.19
C TYR A 85 2.35 -4.69 7.62
N ARG A 86 3.25 -4.86 8.61
CA ARG A 86 2.96 -4.51 10.01
C ARG A 86 2.71 -3.01 10.19
N LYS A 87 3.49 -2.15 9.53
CA LYS A 87 3.26 -0.70 9.50
C LYS A 87 1.88 -0.38 8.92
N ALA A 88 1.51 -0.97 7.79
CA ALA A 88 0.20 -0.78 7.19
C ALA A 88 -0.92 -1.19 8.16
N LEU A 89 -0.81 -2.37 8.78
CA LEU A 89 -1.79 -2.86 9.75
C LEU A 89 -1.92 -1.94 10.96
N ARG A 90 -0.80 -1.50 11.54
CA ARG A 90 -0.79 -0.55 12.65
C ARG A 90 -1.55 0.73 12.30
N LEU A 91 -1.39 1.24 11.09
CA LEU A 91 -2.10 2.44 10.63
C LEU A 91 -3.60 2.19 10.45
N MET A 92 -3.99 1.02 9.94
CA MET A 92 -5.39 0.60 9.79
C MET A 92 -6.08 0.43 11.15
N GLU A 93 -5.42 -0.19 12.13
CA GLU A 93 -5.94 -0.30 13.50
C GLU A 93 -6.07 1.08 14.18
N GLN A 94 -5.14 2.00 13.90
CA GLN A 94 -5.31 3.39 14.33
C GLN A 94 -6.49 4.06 13.65
N ALA A 95 -6.76 3.78 12.38
CA ALA A 95 -7.92 4.31 11.67
C ALA A 95 -9.22 3.82 12.31
N GLU A 96 -9.33 2.52 12.58
CA GLU A 96 -10.45 1.90 13.29
C GLU A 96 -10.69 2.53 14.66
N LYS A 97 -9.64 2.66 15.48
CA LYS A 97 -9.72 3.26 16.83
C LYS A 97 -10.36 4.65 16.83
N PHE A 98 -10.08 5.45 15.80
CA PHE A 98 -10.58 6.81 15.66
C PHE A 98 -11.72 6.93 14.63
N ARG A 99 -12.28 5.79 14.17
CA ARG A 99 -13.39 5.72 13.21
C ARG A 99 -13.12 6.51 11.92
N ARG A 100 -11.89 6.45 11.43
CA ARG A 100 -11.51 7.03 10.13
C ARG A 100 -11.60 5.97 9.04
N PRO A 101 -12.21 6.29 7.88
CA PRO A 101 -12.09 5.45 6.70
C PRO A 101 -10.62 5.25 6.29
N VAL A 102 -10.35 4.16 5.60
CA VAL A 102 -9.04 3.80 5.06
C VAL A 102 -9.08 3.79 3.54
N VAL A 103 -8.10 4.44 2.89
CA VAL A 103 -7.86 4.32 1.45
C VAL A 103 -6.49 3.69 1.21
N CYS A 104 -6.48 2.59 0.46
CA CYS A 104 -5.27 1.87 0.09
C CYS A 104 -4.96 2.03 -1.40
N PHE A 105 -3.71 2.38 -1.72
CA PHE A 105 -3.18 2.38 -3.08
C PHE A 105 -2.24 1.20 -3.30
N VAL A 106 -2.59 0.33 -4.25
CA VAL A 106 -1.86 -0.91 -4.52
C VAL A 106 -1.11 -0.79 -5.85
N ASP A 107 0.22 -0.82 -5.78
CA ASP A 107 1.11 -0.91 -6.92
C ASP A 107 2.38 -1.69 -6.56
N THR A 108 2.32 -3.01 -6.71
CA THR A 108 3.43 -3.90 -6.37
C THR A 108 3.52 -5.07 -7.34
N SER A 109 4.74 -5.47 -7.69
CA SER A 109 4.98 -6.73 -8.39
C SER A 109 4.88 -7.95 -7.45
N GLY A 110 4.91 -7.72 -6.13
CA GLY A 110 4.85 -8.75 -5.10
C GLY A 110 5.54 -8.30 -3.82
N ALA A 111 5.37 -9.09 -2.76
CA ALA A 111 6.12 -8.91 -1.53
C ALA A 111 7.63 -9.14 -1.78
N PHE A 112 8.49 -8.49 -1.01
CA PHE A 112 9.94 -8.67 -1.14
C PHE A 112 10.33 -10.13 -0.87
N CYS A 113 11.15 -10.72 -1.74
CA CYS A 113 11.53 -12.14 -1.72
C CYS A 113 13.00 -12.35 -1.29
N GLY A 114 13.40 -11.73 -0.18
CA GLY A 114 14.75 -11.86 0.39
C GLY A 114 14.81 -12.74 1.63
N ILE A 115 16.00 -13.26 1.96
CA ILE A 115 16.25 -14.09 3.15
C ILE A 115 15.77 -13.37 4.42
N GLY A 116 16.14 -12.09 4.59
CA GLY A 116 15.71 -11.32 5.75
C GLY A 116 14.20 -11.16 5.85
N ALA A 117 13.47 -11.10 4.73
CA ALA A 117 12.01 -11.04 4.75
C ALA A 117 11.41 -12.35 5.27
N GLU A 118 11.97 -13.50 4.87
CA GLU A 118 11.55 -14.81 5.36
C GLU A 118 11.87 -15.00 6.85
N GLU A 119 13.10 -14.66 7.28
CA GLU A 119 13.51 -14.72 8.70
C GLU A 119 12.63 -13.85 9.61
N ARG A 120 12.16 -12.71 9.07
CA ARG A 120 11.24 -11.80 9.77
C ARG A 120 9.77 -12.15 9.58
N GLY A 121 9.43 -13.22 8.89
CA GLY A 121 8.06 -13.73 8.78
C GLY A 121 7.18 -13.01 7.75
N GLN A 122 7.61 -12.95 6.49
CA GLN A 122 6.85 -12.37 5.37
C GLN A 122 5.45 -12.98 5.22
N GLY A 123 5.37 -14.32 5.19
CA GLY A 123 4.08 -15.01 5.10
C GLY A 123 3.17 -14.73 6.30
N HIS A 124 3.74 -14.63 7.51
CA HIS A 124 3.00 -14.32 8.72
C HIS A 124 2.46 -12.88 8.73
N ALA A 125 3.28 -11.90 8.33
CA ALA A 125 2.85 -10.50 8.26
C ALA A 125 1.71 -10.30 7.25
N ILE A 126 1.80 -10.94 6.08
CA ILE A 126 0.71 -10.95 5.09
C ILE A 126 -0.54 -11.61 5.68
N ALA A 127 -0.42 -12.81 6.26
CA ALA A 127 -1.57 -13.53 6.83
C ALA A 127 -2.26 -12.75 7.96
N GLN A 128 -1.50 -12.07 8.81
CA GLN A 128 -2.06 -11.20 9.86
C GLN A 128 -2.85 -10.04 9.27
N ASN A 129 -2.35 -9.39 8.22
CA ASN A 129 -3.10 -8.34 7.53
C ASN A 129 -4.41 -8.88 6.98
N LEU A 130 -4.40 -10.01 6.27
CA LEU A 130 -5.62 -10.59 5.69
C LEU A 130 -6.67 -10.88 6.77
N MET A 131 -6.24 -11.49 7.88
CA MET A 131 -7.12 -11.82 8.99
C MET A 131 -7.70 -10.57 9.63
N ARG A 132 -6.84 -9.59 9.98
CA ARG A 132 -7.30 -8.41 10.71
C ARG A 132 -8.13 -7.46 9.86
N LEU A 133 -7.81 -7.33 8.57
CA LEU A 133 -8.60 -6.53 7.64
C LEU A 133 -10.00 -7.08 7.40
N SER A 134 -10.19 -8.40 7.51
CA SER A 134 -11.51 -9.02 7.37
C SER A 134 -12.49 -8.69 8.50
N ASP A 135 -11.98 -8.18 9.63
CA ASP A 135 -12.73 -7.86 10.85
C ASP A 135 -12.50 -6.40 11.29
N LEU A 136 -12.05 -5.54 10.37
CA LEU A 136 -11.79 -4.14 10.69
C LEU A 136 -13.12 -3.35 10.74
N GLY A 137 -13.40 -2.69 11.87
CA GLY A 137 -14.65 -1.95 12.11
C GLY A 137 -14.73 -0.56 11.47
N THR A 138 -14.05 -0.32 10.33
CA THR A 138 -14.08 0.95 9.61
C THR A 138 -14.06 0.73 8.09
N PRO A 139 -14.69 1.61 7.28
CA PRO A 139 -14.72 1.42 5.83
C PRO A 139 -13.33 1.44 5.21
N ILE A 140 -13.08 0.51 4.28
CA ILE A 140 -11.83 0.38 3.53
C ILE A 140 -12.14 0.41 2.04
N LEU A 141 -11.44 1.29 1.33
CA LEU A 141 -11.39 1.32 -0.14
C LEU A 141 -9.98 0.97 -0.60
N SER A 142 -9.83 -0.06 -1.43
CA SER A 142 -8.56 -0.41 -2.06
C SER A 142 -8.58 -0.14 -3.55
N ILE A 143 -7.57 0.56 -4.06
CA ILE A 143 -7.47 0.94 -5.47
C ILE A 143 -6.17 0.38 -6.03
N LEU A 144 -6.30 -0.55 -7.00
CA LEU A 144 -5.17 -1.04 -7.77
C LEU A 144 -4.82 0.03 -8.81
N ILE A 145 -3.84 0.85 -8.44
CA ILE A 145 -3.36 1.94 -9.28
C ILE A 145 -2.25 1.49 -10.22
N GLY A 146 -1.66 0.30 -10.06
CA GLY A 146 -0.61 -0.24 -10.92
C GLY A 146 -0.65 -1.77 -10.98
N GLU A 147 0.43 -2.41 -10.56
CA GLU A 147 0.49 -3.88 -10.49
C GLU A 147 -0.19 -4.41 -9.22
N GLY A 148 -0.95 -5.50 -9.36
CA GLY A 148 -1.59 -6.23 -8.26
C GLY A 148 -0.88 -7.56 -7.96
N GLY A 149 0.40 -7.51 -7.59
CA GLY A 149 1.26 -8.68 -7.43
C GLY A 149 0.91 -9.58 -6.22
N SER A 150 0.16 -10.65 -6.47
CA SER A 150 -0.01 -11.81 -5.58
C SER A 150 -0.38 -11.44 -4.12
N GLY A 151 0.04 -12.23 -3.14
CA GLY A 151 -0.22 -12.01 -1.71
C GLY A 151 0.30 -10.68 -1.18
N GLY A 152 1.34 -10.12 -1.80
CA GLY A 152 1.88 -8.83 -1.41
C GLY A 152 0.97 -7.65 -1.72
N ALA A 153 0.20 -7.74 -2.81
CA ALA A 153 -0.90 -6.82 -3.10
C ALA A 153 -2.13 -7.12 -2.22
N LEU A 154 -2.45 -8.40 -2.05
CA LEU A 154 -3.63 -8.84 -1.30
C LEU A 154 -3.61 -8.36 0.16
N ALA A 155 -2.43 -8.26 0.77
CA ALA A 155 -2.24 -7.75 2.14
C ALA A 155 -2.75 -6.31 2.37
N LEU A 156 -3.02 -5.55 1.29
CA LEU A 156 -3.63 -4.22 1.32
C LEU A 156 -4.95 -4.16 0.51
N ALA A 157 -5.46 -5.29 -0.01
CA ALA A 157 -6.63 -5.32 -0.89
C ALA A 157 -7.85 -6.07 -0.32
N VAL A 158 -7.78 -6.52 0.94
CA VAL A 158 -8.96 -6.96 1.70
C VAL A 158 -9.70 -5.69 2.16
N ALA A 159 -10.82 -5.39 1.51
CA ALA A 159 -11.53 -4.13 1.67
C ALA A 159 -13.02 -4.27 1.34
N ASP A 160 -13.85 -3.32 1.77
CA ASP A 160 -15.27 -3.27 1.44
C ASP A 160 -15.47 -3.04 -0.07
N GLU A 161 -14.65 -2.16 -0.64
CA GLU A 161 -14.62 -1.90 -2.08
C GLU A 161 -13.20 -2.05 -2.65
N VAL A 162 -13.12 -2.66 -3.84
CA VAL A 162 -11.88 -2.85 -4.59
C VAL A 162 -12.04 -2.29 -6.00
N TRP A 163 -11.28 -1.25 -6.33
CA TRP A 163 -11.29 -0.58 -7.63
C TRP A 163 -10.01 -0.87 -8.41
N MET A 164 -10.07 -0.83 -9.75
CA MET A 164 -8.92 -1.07 -10.63
C MET A 164 -8.89 -0.08 -11.79
N LEU A 165 -7.68 0.39 -12.15
CA LEU A 165 -7.43 1.32 -13.27
C LEU A 165 -6.91 0.64 -14.55
#